data_AF-A0A964HID4-F1
#
_entry.id   AF-A0A964HID4-F1
#
_cell.length_a   1.000
_cell.length_b   1.000
_cell.length_c   1.000
_cell.angle_alpha   90.00
_cell.angle_beta   90.00
_cell.angle_gamma   90.00
#
_symmetry.space_group_name_H-M   'P 1'
#
loop_
_entity.id
_entity.type
_entity.pdbx_description
1 polymer ?
#
loop_
_entity_poly.entity_id
_entity_poly.type
_entity_poly.pdbx_seq_one_letter_code
_entity_poly.pdbx_strand_id
1 'polypeptide(L)' 'MTPPKAAPYADLAPARVLDLLDAAGLRPDGRLLALNSFENRVYQFWQE' A
#
# COMPACT_ATOMS: atom_id res chain seq x y z
N MET A 1 -6.63 -28.25 13.77
CA MET A 1 -6.73 -26.80 14.09
C MET A 1 -6.22 -26.06 12.88
N THR A 2 -7.05 -25.29 12.19
CA THR A 2 -6.65 -24.56 10.97
C THR A 2 -5.89 -23.30 11.39
N PRO A 3 -4.74 -22.96 10.76
CA PRO A 3 -4.04 -21.72 11.08
C PRO A 3 -4.92 -20.52 10.74
N PRO A 4 -4.84 -19.41 11.50
CA PRO A 4 -5.54 -18.19 11.16
C PRO A 4 -5.08 -17.71 9.77
N LYS A 5 -6.04 -17.40 8.91
CA LYS A 5 -5.77 -16.83 7.60
C LYS A 5 -5.25 -15.40 7.78
N ALA A 6 -4.14 -15.08 7.11
CA ALA A 6 -3.62 -13.71 7.09
C ALA A 6 -4.70 -12.72 6.60
N ALA A 7 -4.71 -11.52 7.16
CA ALA A 7 -5.56 -10.45 6.67
C ALA A 7 -5.27 -10.18 5.18
N PRO A 8 -6.29 -9.85 4.38
CA PRO A 8 -6.07 -9.40 3.01
C PRO A 8 -5.02 -8.28 2.98
N TYR A 9 -4.06 -8.38 2.04
CA TYR A 9 -3.02 -7.37 1.86
C TYR A 9 -2.13 -7.13 3.10
N ALA A 10 -2.04 -8.10 4.03
CA ALA A 10 -1.13 -8.04 5.18
C ALA A 10 0.32 -7.72 4.76
N ASP A 11 0.73 -8.26 3.60
CA ASP A 11 2.07 -8.12 2.99
C ASP A 11 2.16 -7.02 1.93
N LEU A 12 1.20 -6.08 1.85
CA LEU A 12 1.27 -4.96 0.92
C LEU A 12 2.42 -4.02 1.30
N ALA A 13 3.56 -4.22 0.65
CA ALA A 13 4.77 -3.43 0.87
C ALA A 13 4.72 -2.09 0.12
N PRO A 14 5.38 -1.02 0.63
CA PRO A 14 5.44 0.28 -0.04
C PRO A 14 5.96 0.21 -1.48
N ALA A 15 6.95 -0.63 -1.77
CA ALA A 15 7.45 -0.83 -3.13
C ALA A 15 6.35 -1.30 -4.09
N ARG A 16 5.48 -2.19 -3.63
CA ARG A 16 4.36 -2.68 -4.43
C ARG A 16 3.32 -1.60 -4.68
N VAL A 17 3.15 -0.67 -3.75
CA VAL A 17 2.27 0.50 -3.92
C VAL A 17 2.80 1.41 -5.04
N LEU A 18 4.12 1.65 -5.10
CA LEU A 18 4.71 2.44 -6.20
C LEU A 18 4.48 1.80 -7.57
N ASP A 19 4.68 0.48 -7.69
CA ASP A 19 4.38 -0.26 -8.93
C ASP A 19 2.90 -0.11 -9.34
N LEU A 20 1.99 -0.17 -8.36
CA LEU A 20 0.55 -0.04 -8.59
C LEU A 20 0.17 1.37 -9.05
N LEU A 21 0.81 2.40 -8.48
CA LEU A 21 0.60 3.79 -8.88
C LEU A 21 1.05 4.01 -10.34
N ASP A 22 2.21 3.48 -10.72
CA ASP A 22 2.70 3.54 -12.11
C ASP A 22 1.75 2.80 -13.07
N ALA A 23 1.32 1.58 -12.71
CA ALA A 23 0.37 0.80 -13.51
C ALA A 23 -1.00 1.49 -13.64
N ALA A 24 -1.39 2.33 -12.66
CA ALA A 24 -2.59 3.16 -12.71
C ALA A 24 -2.41 4.46 -13.52
N GLY A 25 -1.22 4.70 -14.09
CA GLY A 25 -0.90 5.93 -14.82
C GLY A 25 -0.65 7.14 -13.93
N LEU A 26 -0.50 6.93 -12.62
CA LEU A 26 -0.14 7.96 -11.66
C LEU A 26 1.38 8.09 -11.60
N ARG A 27 1.86 9.32 -11.43
CA ARG A 27 3.29 9.63 -11.29
C ARG A 27 3.56 10.08 -9.85
N PRO A 28 3.86 9.16 -8.93
CA PRO A 28 4.29 9.53 -7.59
C PRO A 28 5.74 10.03 -7.63
N ASP A 29 6.07 10.98 -6.76
CA ASP A 29 7.44 11.49 -6.60
C ASP A 29 8.33 10.58 -5.72
N GLY A 30 7.85 9.38 -5.40
CA GLY A 30 8.53 8.37 -4.59
C GLY A 30 8.26 8.49 -3.08
N ARG A 31 7.60 9.56 -2.61
CA ARG A 31 7.22 9.67 -1.19
C ARG A 31 5.95 8.90 -0.89
N LEU A 32 6.02 8.03 0.12
CA LEU A 32 4.89 7.28 0.66
C LEU A 32 4.84 7.41 2.17
N LEU A 33 3.65 7.74 2.71
CA LEU A 33 3.37 7.79 4.13
C LEU A 33 2.28 6.77 4.48
N ALA A 34 2.59 5.83 5.37
CA ALA A 34 1.60 4.92 5.92
C ALA A 34 0.74 5.66 6.96
N LEU A 35 -0.57 5.69 6.76
CA LEU A 35 -1.50 6.33 7.70
C LEU A 35 -1.97 5.34 8.76
N ASN A 36 -2.29 5.86 9.95
CA ASN A 36 -2.84 5.04 11.01
C ASN A 36 -4.28 4.64 10.67
N SER A 37 -4.45 3.41 10.19
CA SER A 37 -5.74 2.79 9.94
C SER A 37 -5.73 1.40 10.55
N PHE A 38 -6.84 1.03 11.18
CA PHE A 38 -6.95 -0.20 11.96
C PHE A 38 -7.20 -1.42 11.07
N GLU A 39 -8.03 -1.27 10.04
CA GLU A 39 -8.45 -2.37 9.17
C GLU A 39 -7.72 -2.37 7.82
N ASN A 40 -7.44 -1.19 7.26
CA ASN A 40 -6.92 -1.06 5.90
C ASN A 40 -5.47 -0.59 5.85
N ARG A 41 -4.72 -1.05 4.85
CA ARG A 41 -3.39 -0.50 4.53
C ARG A 41 -3.57 0.78 3.72
N VAL A 42 -3.53 1.93 4.39
CA VAL A 42 -3.69 3.24 3.74
C VAL A 42 -2.33 3.90 3.57
N TYR A 43 -2.03 4.29 2.33
CA TYR A 43 -0.83 5.05 1.98
C TYR A 43 -1.22 6.39 1.36
N GLN A 44 -0.64 7.47 1.88
CA GLN A 44 -0.65 8.77 1.22
C GLN A 44 0.61 8.88 0.34
N PHE A 45 0.44 9.42 -0.86
CA PHE A 45 1.53 9.70 -1.80
C PHE A 45 1.45 11.16 -2.25
N TRP A 46 2.55 11.65 -2.80
CA TRP A 46 2.62 12.97 -3.40
C TRP A 46 2.89 12.83 -4.89
N GLN A 47 2.33 13.78 -5.64
CA GLN A 47 2.52 13.92 -7.07
C GLN A 47 3.21 15.26 -7.31
N GLU A 48 3.95 15.34 -8.41
CA GLU A 48 4.50 16.61 -8.91
C GLU A 48 3.41 17.57 -9.37
#